data_AF-A0A352PSJ7-F1
#
_entry.id   AF-A0A352PSJ7-F1
#
_cell.length_a   1.000
_cell.length_b   1.000
_cell.length_c   1.000
_cell.angle_alpha   90.00
_cell.angle_beta   90.00
_cell.angle_gamma   90.00
#
_symmetry.space_group_name_H-M   'P 1'
#
loop_
_entity.id
_entity.type
_entity.pdbx_description
1 polymer ?
#
loop_
_entity_poly.entity_id
_entity_poly.type
_entity_poly.pdbx_seq_one_letter_code
_entity_poly.pdbx_strand_id
1 'polypeptide(L)'
;QFIVNHAAWEDPWKREKIEQIALLLQGALRAEELVGLKMNVPEEKLNTVIELLPSLNAPTIAHLYSSDWLSVETVVSKRIVRELIPRLLKKGAEGIIEYPLNKVI
;
A
#
# COMPACT_ATOMS: atom_id res chain seq x y z
N GLN A 1 -1.37 -22.32 -1.93
CA GLN A 1 -2.65 -22.96 -2.34
C GLN A 1 -3.51 -23.11 -1.10
N PHE A 2 -4.80 -22.75 -1.15
CA PHE A 2 -5.74 -22.96 -0.04
C PHE A 2 -6.54 -24.24 -0.30
N ILE A 3 -6.49 -25.20 0.61
CA ILE A 3 -7.02 -26.56 0.42
C ILE A 3 -8.15 -26.79 1.44
N VAL A 4 -9.24 -27.38 0.98
CA VAL A 4 -10.49 -27.55 1.75
C VAL A 4 -11.07 -28.95 1.53
N ASN A 5 -11.83 -29.44 2.49
CA ASN A 5 -12.51 -30.74 2.39
C ASN A 5 -13.76 -30.64 1.50
N HIS A 6 -14.00 -31.62 0.62
CA HIS A 6 -15.12 -31.62 -0.30
C HIS A 6 -16.50 -31.60 0.38
N ALA A 7 -16.72 -32.39 1.43
CA ALA A 7 -18.01 -32.41 2.13
C ALA A 7 -18.30 -31.09 2.88
N ALA A 8 -17.25 -30.42 3.36
CA ALA A 8 -17.38 -29.09 3.95
C ALA A 8 -17.66 -28.00 2.90
N TRP A 9 -17.26 -28.20 1.64
CA TRP A 9 -17.49 -27.26 0.55
C TRP A 9 -18.93 -27.29 0.02
N GLU A 10 -19.59 -28.45 0.07
CA GLU A 10 -20.99 -28.60 -0.34
C GLU A 10 -22.00 -28.03 0.67
N ASP A 11 -21.58 -27.84 1.93
CA ASP A 11 -22.37 -27.18 2.97
C ASP A 11 -22.32 -25.66 2.77
N PRO A 12 -23.45 -24.97 2.46
CA PRO A 12 -23.43 -23.55 2.09
C PRO A 12 -22.86 -22.63 3.17
N TRP A 13 -23.16 -22.91 4.43
CA TRP A 13 -22.69 -22.10 5.55
C TRP A 13 -21.18 -22.24 5.75
N LYS A 14 -20.68 -23.48 5.66
CA LYS A 14 -19.23 -23.74 5.75
C LYS A 14 -18.49 -23.16 4.56
N ARG A 15 -19.05 -23.26 3.35
CA ARG A 15 -18.46 -22.69 2.14
C ARG A 15 -18.26 -21.18 2.26
N GLU A 16 -19.28 -20.45 2.68
CA GLU A 16 -19.16 -19.00 2.90
C GLU A 16 -18.02 -18.69 3.89
N LYS A 17 -17.94 -19.45 4.99
CA LYS A 17 -16.87 -19.25 5.97
C LYS A 17 -15.48 -19.56 5.42
N ILE A 18 -15.37 -20.61 4.63
CA ILE A 18 -14.13 -21.00 3.95
C ILE A 18 -13.70 -19.91 2.98
N GLU A 19 -14.62 -19.38 2.17
CA GLU A 19 -14.36 -18.29 1.22
C GLU A 19 -13.91 -17.00 1.94
N GLN A 20 -14.55 -16.65 3.06
CA GLN A 20 -14.09 -15.54 3.92
C GLN A 20 -12.66 -15.75 4.41
N ILE A 21 -12.32 -16.93 4.91
CA ILE A 21 -10.96 -17.23 5.38
C ILE A 21 -9.97 -17.14 4.21
N ALA A 22 -10.31 -17.70 3.05
CA ALA A 22 -9.49 -17.65 1.85
C ALA A 22 -9.19 -16.21 1.44
N LEU A 23 -10.20 -15.34 1.42
CA LEU A 23 -10.06 -13.91 1.11
C LEU A 23 -9.09 -13.22 2.07
N LEU A 24 -9.27 -13.42 3.38
CA LEU A 24 -8.42 -12.79 4.39
C LEU A 24 -6.97 -13.28 4.32
N LEU A 25 -6.75 -14.57 4.04
CA LEU A 25 -5.42 -15.15 3.87
C LEU A 25 -4.72 -14.63 2.60
N GLN A 26 -5.45 -14.57 1.48
CA GLN A 26 -4.92 -14.00 0.24
C GLN A 26 -4.54 -12.53 0.44
N GLY A 27 -5.38 -11.75 1.13
CA GLY A 27 -5.06 -10.35 1.39
C GLY A 27 -3.86 -10.16 2.32
N ALA A 28 -3.64 -11.06 3.28
CA ALA A 28 -2.43 -11.05 4.11
C ALA A 28 -1.17 -11.36 3.28
N LEU A 29 -1.22 -12.37 2.41
CA LEU A 29 -0.11 -12.72 1.53
C LEU A 29 0.25 -11.59 0.55
N ARG A 30 -0.76 -10.88 0.01
CA ARG A 30 -0.52 -9.70 -0.84
C ARG A 30 0.15 -8.57 -0.06
N ALA A 31 -0.29 -8.33 1.19
CA ALA A 31 0.23 -7.27 2.02
C ALA A 31 1.71 -7.49 2.42
N GLU A 32 2.15 -8.73 2.55
CA GLU A 32 3.53 -9.08 2.92
C GLU A 32 4.59 -8.50 1.96
N GLU A 33 4.26 -8.39 0.67
CA GLU A 33 5.15 -7.87 -0.37
C GLU A 33 5.03 -6.34 -0.56
N LEU A 34 4.12 -5.69 0.18
CA LEU A 34 3.76 -4.29 0.03
C LEU A 34 3.99 -3.50 1.31
N VAL A 35 4.28 -2.21 1.17
CA VAL A 35 4.35 -1.27 2.30
C VAL A 35 3.63 0.02 1.94
N GLY A 36 3.10 0.68 2.97
CA GLY A 36 2.63 2.05 2.84
C GLY A 36 3.81 3.01 2.99
N LEU A 37 3.87 4.01 2.12
CA LEU A 37 4.75 5.16 2.25
C LEU A 37 3.90 6.41 2.45
N LYS A 38 4.23 7.18 3.47
CA LYS A 38 3.68 8.51 3.72
C LYS A 38 4.81 9.53 3.77
N MET A 39 4.63 10.67 3.14
CA MET A 39 5.65 11.72 3.10
C MET A 39 5.01 13.10 2.99
N ASN A 40 5.79 14.12 3.29
CA ASN A 40 5.44 15.51 3.04
C ASN A 40 6.17 15.97 1.78
N VAL A 41 5.50 16.73 0.93
CA VAL A 41 6.05 17.25 -0.33
C VAL A 41 5.61 18.70 -0.48
N PRO A 42 6.51 19.65 -0.76
CA PRO A 42 6.09 21.01 -1.08
C PRO A 42 5.33 21.00 -2.41
N GLU A 43 4.25 21.77 -2.51
CA GLU A 43 3.31 21.72 -3.64
C GLU A 43 4.02 21.91 -4.99
N GLU A 44 5.00 22.80 -5.05
CA GLU A 44 5.82 23.08 -6.24
C GLU A 44 6.63 21.85 -6.75
N LYS A 45 6.93 20.88 -5.89
CA LYS A 45 7.72 19.67 -6.25
C LYS A 45 6.86 18.42 -6.43
N LEU A 46 5.55 18.52 -6.21
CA LEU A 46 4.62 17.40 -6.25
C LEU A 46 4.77 16.55 -7.51
N ASN A 47 4.76 17.18 -8.69
CA ASN A 47 4.84 16.47 -9.97
C ASN A 47 6.12 15.63 -10.08
N THR A 48 7.25 16.18 -9.66
CA THR A 48 8.55 15.48 -9.71
C THR A 48 8.64 14.30 -8.75
N VAL A 49 7.86 14.34 -7.65
CA VAL A 49 7.74 13.23 -6.71
C VAL A 49 6.79 12.17 -7.25
N ILE A 50 5.63 12.56 -7.79
CA ILE A 50 4.64 11.64 -8.38
C ILE A 50 5.26 10.82 -9.51
N GLU A 51 6.09 11.43 -10.37
CA GLU A 51 6.80 10.73 -11.45
C GLU A 51 7.70 9.57 -10.97
N LEU A 52 8.14 9.59 -9.72
CA LEU A 52 8.95 8.53 -9.13
C LEU A 52 8.12 7.40 -8.50
N LEU A 53 6.85 7.65 -8.18
CA LEU A 53 6.02 6.71 -7.44
C LEU A 53 5.45 5.66 -8.41
N PRO A 54 5.79 4.36 -8.25
CA PRO A 54 5.18 3.31 -9.02
C PRO A 54 3.80 3.02 -8.42
N SER A 55 2.76 3.54 -9.05
CA SER A 55 1.40 3.41 -8.55
C SER A 55 0.80 2.04 -8.87
N LEU A 56 0.40 1.27 -7.86
CA LEU A 56 -0.65 0.24 -8.01
C LEU A 56 -2.03 0.91 -8.23
N ASN A 57 -2.25 2.06 -7.57
CA ASN A 57 -3.36 3.01 -7.71
C ASN A 57 -2.81 4.44 -7.51
N ALA A 58 -3.52 5.47 -7.99
CA ALA A 58 -3.09 6.86 -7.86
C ALA A 58 -2.79 7.23 -6.37
N PRO A 59 -1.70 7.97 -6.08
CA PRO A 59 -1.35 8.34 -4.71
C PRO A 59 -2.42 9.25 -4.10
N THR A 60 -2.65 9.10 -2.79
CA THR A 60 -3.50 10.03 -2.02
C THR A 60 -2.71 11.30 -1.75
N ILE A 61 -3.34 12.45 -1.98
CA ILE A 61 -2.74 13.77 -1.80
C ILE A 61 -3.68 14.59 -0.91
N ALA A 62 -3.16 15.15 0.18
CA ALA A 62 -3.92 15.98 1.12
C ALA A 62 -3.11 17.21 1.54
N HIS A 63 -3.75 18.38 1.61
CA HIS A 63 -3.07 19.60 2.10
C HIS A 63 -2.78 19.52 3.59
N LEU A 64 -1.58 19.91 3.98
CA LEU A 64 -1.24 20.13 5.38
C LEU A 64 -1.89 21.44 5.86
N TYR A 65 -2.27 21.48 7.14
CA TYR A 65 -2.98 22.60 7.71
C TYR A 65 -2.17 23.90 7.61
N SER A 66 -2.74 24.92 6.96
CA SER A 66 -2.15 26.25 6.81
C SER A 66 -0.72 26.25 6.25
N SER A 67 -0.47 25.45 5.21
CA SER A 67 0.86 25.24 4.64
C SER A 67 0.82 24.95 3.14
N ASP A 68 1.87 25.33 2.41
CA ASP A 68 2.10 25.01 0.99
C ASP A 68 2.67 23.58 0.79
N TRP A 69 2.43 22.71 1.78
CA TRP A 69 2.90 21.33 1.80
C TRP A 69 1.74 20.36 1.70
N LEU A 70 2.02 19.24 1.05
CA LEU A 70 1.09 18.16 0.81
C LEU A 70 1.57 16.90 1.53
N SER A 71 0.65 16.20 2.18
CA SER A 71 0.86 14.81 2.57
C SER A 71 0.57 13.92 1.36
N VAL A 72 1.57 13.17 0.93
CA VAL A 72 1.47 12.20 -0.16
C VAL A 72 1.57 10.80 0.45
N GLU A 73 0.62 9.94 0.08
CA GLU A 73 0.55 8.57 0.57
C GLU A 73 0.34 7.59 -0.58
N THR A 74 1.13 6.51 -0.58
CA THR A 74 1.08 5.48 -1.64
C THR A 74 1.43 4.10 -1.10
N VAL A 75 0.95 3.06 -1.77
CA VAL A 75 1.36 1.66 -1.51
C VAL A 75 2.32 1.23 -2.61
N VAL A 76 3.47 0.68 -2.21
CA VAL A 76 4.53 0.26 -3.13
C VAL A 76 5.06 -1.12 -2.77
N SER A 77 5.73 -1.79 -3.72
CA SER A 77 6.44 -3.02 -3.43
C SER A 77 7.61 -2.77 -2.48
N LYS A 78 7.73 -3.58 -1.43
CA LYS A 78 8.83 -3.52 -0.46
C LYS A 78 10.21 -3.62 -1.14
N ARG A 79 10.30 -4.29 -2.29
CA ARG A 79 11.55 -4.56 -3.02
C ARG A 79 12.22 -3.29 -3.54
N ILE A 80 11.45 -2.26 -3.88
CA ILE A 80 11.96 -1.04 -4.50
C ILE A 80 12.19 0.09 -3.49
N VAL A 81 11.72 -0.06 -2.25
CA VAL A 81 11.69 1.02 -1.24
C VAL A 81 13.10 1.54 -0.93
N ARG A 82 14.08 0.63 -0.81
CA ARG A 82 15.48 0.97 -0.50
C ARG A 82 16.10 1.92 -1.54
N GLU A 83 15.69 1.81 -2.79
CA GLU A 83 16.16 2.68 -3.89
C GLU A 83 15.26 3.90 -4.08
N LEU A 84 13.96 3.74 -3.82
CA LEU A 84 12.96 4.79 -4.00
C LEU A 84 13.10 5.91 -2.97
N ILE A 85 13.25 5.60 -1.68
CA ILE A 85 13.32 6.61 -0.60
C ILE A 85 14.44 7.65 -0.85
N PRO A 86 15.70 7.26 -1.14
CA PRO A 86 16.76 8.24 -1.44
C PRO A 86 16.45 9.12 -2.65
N ARG A 87 15.74 8.60 -3.66
CA ARG A 87 15.34 9.38 -4.84
C ARG A 87 14.23 10.39 -4.50
N LEU A 88 13.27 9.98 -3.67
CA LEU A 88 12.21 10.86 -3.18
C LEU A 88 12.78 12.02 -2.36
N LEU A 89 13.72 11.75 -1.45
CA LEU A 89 14.42 12.80 -0.67
C LEU A 89 15.12 13.80 -1.60
N LYS A 90 15.83 13.33 -2.64
CA LYS A 90 16.50 14.20 -3.62
C LYS A 90 15.52 15.07 -4.43
N LYS A 91 14.27 14.64 -4.58
CA LYS A 91 13.19 15.39 -5.25
C LYS A 91 12.42 16.31 -4.28
N GLY A 92 12.79 16.35 -3.00
CA GLY A 92 12.23 17.27 -2.02
C GLY A 92 11.07 16.68 -1.21
N ALA A 93 10.87 15.37 -1.22
CA ALA A 93 10.04 14.74 -0.20
C ALA A 93 10.75 14.79 1.17
N GLU A 94 9.99 15.00 2.23
CA GLU A 94 10.46 15.05 3.61
C GLU A 94 9.60 14.20 4.53
N GLY A 95 10.14 13.84 5.70
CA GLY A 95 9.38 13.10 6.72
C GLY A 95 8.81 11.78 6.20
N ILE A 96 9.56 11.06 5.37
CA ILE A 96 9.11 9.79 4.78
C ILE A 96 8.98 8.73 5.88
N ILE A 97 7.80 8.14 5.99
CA ILE A 97 7.45 7.06 6.91
C ILE A 97 7.08 5.84 6.08
N GLU A 98 7.77 4.72 6.34
CA GLU A 98 7.40 3.39 5.86
C GLU A 98 6.64 2.66 6.98
N TYR A 99 5.51 2.05 6.63
CA TYR A 99 4.76 1.22 7.58
C TYR A 99 4.28 -0.08 6.92
N PRO A 100 4.28 -1.20 7.69
CA PRO A 100 3.86 -2.49 7.16
C PRO A 100 2.35 -2.50 6.93
N LEU A 101 1.93 -3.24 5.90
CA LEU A 101 0.53 -3.53 5.66
C LEU A 101 0.20 -4.92 6.21
N ASN A 102 -0.89 -5.03 6.97
CA ASN A 102 -1.33 -6.31 7.51
C ASN A 102 -2.22 -7.08 6.52
N LYS A 103 -2.92 -6.35 5.63
CA LYS A 103 -3.89 -6.93 4.70
C LYS A 103 -4.20 -5.97 3.55
N VAL A 104 -4.26 -6.49 2.33
CA VAL A 104 -4.70 -5.78 1.12
C VAL A 104 -5.72 -6.66 0.41
N ILE A 105 -7.00 -6.29 0.48
CA ILE A 105 -8.14 -7.07 -0.06
C ILE A 105 -8.44 -6.65 -1.49
#